data_AF-A0A957J6C7-F1
#
_entry.id   AF-A0A957J6C7-F1
#
_cell.length_a   1.000
_cell.length_b   1.000
_cell.length_c   1.000
_cell.angle_alpha   90.00
_cell.angle_beta   90.00
_cell.angle_gamma   90.00
#
_symmetry.space_group_name_H-M   'P 1'
#
loop_
_entity.id
_entity.type
_entity.pdbx_description
1 polymer ?
#
loop_
_entity_poly.entity_id
_entity_poly.type
_entity_poly.pdbx_seq_one_letter_code
_entity_poly.pdbx_strand_id
1 'polypeptide(L)'
;MNLETEGTAKPHRWQQVLYILAPFFLLLVCLGFINFVPDRLTAVPTPTLQSKTQETTVSPATATNTLPTATIPSTPTVIPTATLPPDAVIELLGPPAGSSFRRSDTISFYADWPLPLTGAQQLAAYIRIDGQSPILLGTLEEPNVGQRYRWQMNIGEMVETAVTLEWWVQLQADTGLPPLLSSTSRQVTVLP
;
A
#
# COMPACT_ATOMS: atom_id res chain seq x y z
N MET A 1 -62.04 9.74 -54.85
CA MET A 1 -61.03 10.80 -54.72
C MET A 1 -60.38 10.61 -53.36
N ASN A 2 -59.15 10.11 -53.40
CA ASN A 2 -58.10 9.92 -52.38
C ASN A 2 -58.46 9.61 -50.92
N LEU A 3 -58.08 8.38 -50.53
CA LEU A 3 -57.81 7.93 -49.16
C LEU A 3 -56.37 8.33 -48.80
N GLU A 4 -56.19 9.15 -47.76
CA GLU A 4 -54.89 9.34 -47.10
C GLU A 4 -54.90 8.51 -45.81
N THR A 5 -54.21 7.38 -45.85
CA THR A 5 -53.89 6.57 -44.67
C THR A 5 -52.60 7.09 -44.06
N GLU A 6 -52.69 7.75 -42.91
CA GLU A 6 -51.53 8.04 -42.06
C GLU A 6 -50.91 6.74 -41.54
N GLY A 7 -49.73 6.41 -42.08
CA GLY A 7 -48.87 5.36 -41.58
C GLY A 7 -48.25 5.78 -40.24
N THR A 8 -48.78 5.26 -39.14
CA THR A 8 -48.17 5.37 -37.82
C THR A 8 -46.92 4.49 -37.75
N ALA A 9 -45.75 5.13 -37.86
CA ALA A 9 -44.46 4.48 -37.69
C ALA A 9 -44.29 4.01 -36.23
N LYS A 10 -44.33 2.69 -36.02
CA LYS A 10 -44.12 2.06 -34.71
C LYS A 10 -42.65 2.25 -34.29
N PRO A 11 -42.33 2.89 -33.14
CA PRO A 11 -40.96 3.04 -32.73
C PRO A 11 -40.30 1.66 -32.50
N HIS A 12 -39.11 1.59 -33.06
CA HIS A 12 -38.32 0.43 -33.41
C HIS A 12 -37.77 -0.23 -32.14
N ARG A 13 -38.40 -1.32 -31.66
CA ARG A 13 -37.98 -2.12 -30.49
C ARG A 13 -36.48 -2.49 -30.51
N TRP A 14 -35.88 -2.50 -31.69
CA TRP A 14 -34.45 -2.69 -31.93
C TRP A 14 -33.56 -1.55 -31.41
N GLN A 15 -34.02 -0.29 -31.38
CA GLN A 15 -33.26 0.82 -30.80
C GLN A 15 -33.10 0.66 -29.28
N GLN A 16 -34.14 0.23 -28.57
CA GLN A 16 -34.07 -0.01 -27.12
C GLN A 16 -33.13 -1.17 -26.76
N VAL A 17 -33.10 -2.23 -27.57
CA VAL A 17 -32.15 -3.33 -27.38
C VAL A 17 -30.71 -2.87 -27.59
N LEU A 18 -30.46 -2.06 -28.63
CA LEU A 18 -29.12 -1.49 -28.90
C LEU A 18 -28.61 -0.60 -27.76
N TYR A 19 -29.49 0.23 -27.17
CA TYR A 19 -29.11 1.10 -26.05
C TYR A 19 -28.83 0.35 -24.73
N ILE A 20 -29.43 -0.82 -24.52
CA ILE A 20 -29.19 -1.65 -23.33
C ILE A 20 -27.94 -2.54 -23.53
N LEU A 21 -27.72 -3.04 -24.74
CA LEU A 21 -26.59 -3.94 -25.03
C LEU A 21 -25.25 -3.18 -25.11
N ALA A 22 -25.26 -1.94 -25.62
CA ALA A 22 -24.05 -1.13 -25.80
C ALA A 22 -23.23 -0.89 -24.51
N PRO A 23 -23.81 -0.44 -23.37
CA PRO A 23 -23.02 -0.25 -22.14
C PRO A 23 -22.53 -1.59 -21.57
N PHE A 24 -23.29 -2.67 -21.75
CA PHE A 24 -22.89 -4.00 -21.29
C PHE A 24 -21.70 -4.55 -22.09
N PHE A 25 -21.70 -4.33 -23.41
CA PHE A 25 -20.59 -4.73 -24.28
C PHE A 25 -19.33 -3.89 -24.00
N LEU A 26 -19.49 -2.58 -23.78
CA LEU A 26 -18.39 -1.70 -23.37
C LEU A 26 -17.76 -2.16 -22.04
N LEU A 27 -18.60 -2.50 -21.06
CA LEU A 27 -18.15 -2.99 -19.75
C LEU A 27 -17.38 -4.31 -19.89
N LEU A 28 -17.85 -5.25 -20.72
CA LEU A 28 -17.13 -6.51 -20.98
C LEU A 28 -15.78 -6.30 -21.67
N VAL A 29 -15.68 -5.36 -22.61
CA VAL A 29 -14.39 -5.00 -23.23
C VAL A 29 -13.44 -4.37 -22.20
N CYS A 30 -13.93 -3.49 -21.33
CA CYS A 30 -13.13 -2.91 -20.25
C CYS A 30 -12.64 -3.97 -19.26
N LEU A 31 -13.50 -4.91 -18.84
CA LEU A 31 -13.07 -6.01 -17.96
C LEU A 31 -12.06 -6.92 -18.66
N GLY A 32 -12.23 -7.22 -19.96
CA GLY A 32 -11.27 -8.01 -20.72
C GLY A 32 -9.90 -7.32 -20.83
N PHE A 33 -9.86 -6.00 -21.02
CA PHE A 33 -8.61 -5.24 -21.13
C PHE A 33 -7.86 -5.13 -19.79
N ILE A 34 -8.57 -5.00 -18.67
CA ILE A 34 -7.95 -4.97 -17.33
C ILE A 34 -7.35 -6.34 -16.96
N ASN A 35 -7.96 -7.44 -17.42
CA ASN A 35 -7.46 -8.79 -17.18
C ASN A 35 -6.41 -9.25 -18.21
N PHE A 36 -6.13 -8.45 -19.25
CA PHE A 36 -5.10 -8.77 -20.23
C PHE A 36 -3.73 -8.30 -19.71
N VAL A 37 -3.18 -9.05 -18.75
CA VAL A 37 -1.76 -9.00 -18.40
C VAL A 37 -1.03 -9.92 -19.37
N PRO A 38 -0.32 -9.43 -20.39
CA PRO A 38 0.56 -10.30 -21.17
C PRO A 38 1.69 -10.77 -20.26
N ASP A 39 1.80 -12.08 -20.05
CA ASP A 39 2.97 -12.72 -19.45
C ASP A 39 4.23 -12.27 -20.18
N ARG A 40 4.90 -11.26 -19.65
CA ARG A 40 6.24 -10.91 -20.11
C ARG A 40 7.16 -11.99 -19.59
N LEU A 41 7.55 -12.89 -20.49
CA LEU A 41 8.67 -13.81 -20.36
C LEU A 41 9.89 -13.01 -19.87
N THR A 42 10.07 -12.99 -18.55
CA THR A 42 11.26 -12.44 -17.92
C THR A 42 12.22 -13.60 -17.86
N ALA A 43 13.08 -13.70 -18.88
CA ALA A 43 14.22 -14.59 -18.84
C ALA A 43 15.00 -14.28 -17.56
N VAL A 44 15.04 -15.24 -16.64
CA VAL A 44 15.89 -15.21 -15.46
C VAL A 44 17.34 -15.33 -15.97
N PRO A 45 18.20 -14.31 -15.83
CA PRO A 45 19.63 -14.56 -15.98
C PRO A 45 20.06 -15.42 -14.78
N THR A 46 20.36 -16.69 -15.05
CA THR A 46 21.09 -17.57 -14.15
C THR A 46 22.38 -16.87 -13.71
N PRO A 47 22.64 -16.68 -12.40
CA PRO A 47 23.94 -16.19 -11.97
C PRO A 47 24.99 -17.25 -12.34
N THR A 48 25.84 -16.92 -13.31
CA THR A 48 27.02 -17.71 -13.63
C THR A 48 28.02 -17.48 -12.49
N LEU A 49 28.24 -18.49 -11.65
CA LEU A 49 29.32 -18.47 -10.66
C LEU A 49 30.64 -18.44 -11.43
N GLN A 50 31.20 -17.25 -11.59
CA GLN A 50 32.53 -17.04 -12.12
C GLN A 50 33.53 -17.36 -11.00
N SER A 51 33.84 -18.66 -10.83
CA SER A 51 34.93 -19.09 -9.96
C SER A 51 36.24 -18.56 -10.51
N LYS A 52 36.76 -17.52 -9.86
CA LYS A 52 38.11 -17.04 -10.03
C LYS A 52 39.06 -18.12 -9.52
N THR A 53 39.77 -18.77 -10.45
CA THR A 53 40.93 -19.62 -10.17
C THR A 53 41.94 -18.80 -9.36
N GLN A 54 42.17 -19.20 -8.12
CA GLN A 54 43.36 -18.78 -7.37
C GLN A 54 44.16 -20.04 -7.03
N GLU A 55 45.30 -20.14 -7.70
CA GLU A 55 46.36 -21.12 -7.49
C GLU A 55 46.89 -21.01 -6.05
N THR A 56 46.97 -22.13 -5.34
CA THR A 56 47.97 -22.32 -4.28
C THR A 56 48.42 -23.78 -4.29
N THR A 57 49.68 -23.95 -4.66
CA THR A 57 50.44 -25.19 -4.67
C THR A 57 50.70 -25.69 -3.24
N VAL A 58 50.30 -26.93 -2.92
CA VAL A 58 51.13 -27.94 -2.20
C VAL A 58 50.50 -29.34 -2.25
N SER A 59 51.35 -30.36 -2.43
CA SER A 59 51.04 -31.79 -2.62
C SER A 59 51.12 -32.59 -1.28
N PRO A 60 50.95 -33.93 -1.24
CA PRO A 60 49.88 -34.64 -0.54
C PRO A 60 50.31 -35.29 0.80
N ALA A 61 49.38 -35.45 1.75
CA ALA A 61 49.53 -36.43 2.82
C ALA A 61 48.17 -36.92 3.34
N THR A 62 48.00 -38.23 3.26
CA THR A 62 46.92 -39.06 3.81
C THR A 62 46.78 -38.89 5.33
N ALA A 63 45.57 -38.64 5.85
CA ALA A 63 44.97 -39.34 7.00
C ALA A 63 43.68 -38.68 7.55
N THR A 64 42.65 -39.53 7.70
CA THR A 64 41.67 -39.59 8.79
C THR A 64 40.64 -38.46 8.96
N ASN A 65 39.42 -38.84 8.59
CA ASN A 65 38.13 -38.20 8.83
C ASN A 65 37.88 -37.92 10.33
N THR A 66 37.97 -36.66 10.76
CA THR A 66 37.29 -36.15 11.95
C THR A 66 36.76 -34.74 11.64
N LEU A 67 35.45 -34.58 11.77
CA LEU A 67 34.68 -33.37 11.45
C LEU A 67 35.03 -32.24 12.44
N PRO A 68 35.66 -31.13 12.03
CA PRO A 68 35.71 -29.94 12.88
C PRO A 68 34.36 -29.25 12.81
N THR A 69 33.68 -29.13 13.96
CA THR A 69 32.53 -28.24 14.09
C THR A 69 33.03 -26.81 13.98
N ALA A 70 32.95 -26.23 12.78
CA ALA A 70 33.25 -24.83 12.55
C ALA A 70 32.12 -24.00 13.17
N THR A 71 32.37 -23.41 14.33
CA THR A 71 31.54 -22.32 14.86
C THR A 71 31.71 -21.14 13.92
N ILE A 72 30.76 -20.96 12.99
CA ILE A 72 30.70 -19.77 12.14
C ILE A 72 30.36 -18.59 13.07
N PRO A 73 31.24 -17.58 13.24
CA PRO A 73 30.86 -16.38 13.95
C PRO A 73 29.73 -15.70 13.16
N SER A 74 28.54 -15.63 13.75
CA SER A 74 27.44 -14.81 13.24
C SER A 74 27.86 -13.35 13.34
N THR A 75 28.48 -12.85 12.27
CA THR A 75 28.67 -11.41 12.10
C THR A 75 27.26 -10.82 11.98
N PRO A 76 26.85 -9.89 12.87
CA PRO A 76 25.54 -9.27 12.73
C PRO A 76 25.51 -8.54 11.40
N THR A 77 24.60 -8.94 10.52
CA THR A 77 24.30 -8.17 9.31
C THR A 77 23.82 -6.81 9.75
N VAL A 78 24.67 -5.79 9.62
CA VAL A 78 24.29 -4.40 9.83
C VAL A 78 23.31 -4.04 8.72
N ILE A 79 22.02 -4.05 9.03
CA ILE A 79 21.00 -3.53 8.12
C ILE A 79 21.26 -2.02 8.03
N PRO A 80 21.56 -1.48 6.84
CA PRO A 80 21.79 -0.05 6.70
C PRO A 80 20.52 0.69 7.12
N THR A 81 20.61 1.43 8.23
CA THR A 81 19.53 2.32 8.65
C THR A 81 19.43 3.45 7.63
N ALA A 82 18.28 3.58 6.98
CA ALA A 82 18.04 4.70 6.08
C ALA A 82 18.30 6.01 6.83
N THR A 83 19.24 6.81 6.35
CA THR A 83 19.59 8.08 6.99
C THR A 83 18.58 9.13 6.56
N LEU A 84 17.77 9.61 7.50
CA LEU A 84 16.83 10.70 7.27
C LEU A 84 17.53 12.06 7.39
N PRO A 85 17.16 13.05 6.56
CA PRO A 85 17.55 14.44 6.77
C PRO A 85 17.13 14.92 8.17
N PRO A 86 17.90 15.84 8.79
CA PRO A 86 17.64 16.31 10.15
C PRO A 86 16.31 17.10 10.28
N ASP A 87 15.80 17.64 9.18
CA ASP A 87 14.56 18.38 9.06
C ASP A 87 13.39 17.53 8.53
N ALA A 88 13.59 16.23 8.36
CA ALA A 88 12.55 15.34 7.87
C ALA A 88 11.40 15.24 8.89
N VAL A 89 10.21 15.66 8.48
CA VAL A 89 9.01 15.68 9.31
C VAL A 89 7.83 15.12 8.53
N ILE A 90 6.98 14.36 9.22
CA ILE A 90 5.68 13.93 8.70
C ILE A 90 4.65 14.96 9.16
N GLU A 91 4.08 15.71 8.22
CA GLU A 91 3.09 16.73 8.54
C GLU A 91 1.68 16.13 8.50
N LEU A 92 0.93 16.25 9.59
CA LEU A 92 -0.49 15.89 9.59
C LEU A 92 -1.30 17.05 9.01
N LEU A 93 -2.10 16.79 7.98
CA LEU A 93 -2.88 17.81 7.31
C LEU A 93 -4.34 17.79 7.73
N GLY A 94 -4.91 16.60 7.97
CA GLY A 94 -6.30 16.47 8.38
C GLY A 94 -6.62 15.08 8.90
N PRO A 95 -7.65 14.93 9.74
CA PRO A 95 -8.46 16.00 10.31
C PRO A 95 -7.69 16.88 11.32
N PRO A 96 -8.05 18.17 11.48
CA PRO A 96 -7.51 19.03 12.53
C PRO A 96 -7.77 18.45 13.94
N ALA A 97 -6.91 18.80 14.90
CA ALA A 97 -7.13 18.41 16.28
C ALA A 97 -8.45 19.01 16.82
N GLY A 98 -9.19 18.23 17.61
CA GLY A 98 -10.49 18.62 18.16
C GLY A 98 -11.66 18.51 17.18
N SER A 99 -11.45 18.00 15.97
CA SER A 99 -12.56 17.73 15.03
C SER A 99 -13.54 16.72 15.61
N SER A 100 -14.82 16.85 15.28
CA SER A 100 -15.87 15.92 15.69
C SER A 100 -16.56 15.29 14.48
N PHE A 101 -16.78 13.97 14.53
CA PHE A 101 -17.44 13.20 13.49
C PHE A 101 -18.59 12.39 14.08
N ARG A 102 -19.61 12.09 13.28
CA ARG A 102 -20.66 11.14 13.65
C ARG A 102 -20.21 9.72 13.37
N ARG A 103 -20.81 8.75 14.06
CA ARG A 103 -20.59 7.32 13.83
C ARG A 103 -20.72 6.92 12.35
N SER A 104 -21.67 7.51 11.64
CA SER A 104 -21.94 7.23 10.23
C SER A 104 -20.92 7.83 9.25
N ASP A 105 -20.01 8.68 9.72
CA ASP A 105 -19.12 9.43 8.85
C ASP A 105 -17.89 8.60 8.46
N THR A 106 -17.49 8.71 7.19
CA THR A 106 -16.18 8.25 6.74
C THR A 106 -15.14 9.32 7.03
N ILE A 107 -14.22 9.05 7.94
CA ILE A 107 -13.15 9.98 8.30
C ILE A 107 -12.01 9.80 7.30
N SER A 108 -11.50 10.91 6.75
CA SER A 108 -10.32 10.92 5.87
C SER A 108 -9.14 11.54 6.60
N PHE A 109 -8.04 10.79 6.68
CA PHE A 109 -6.78 11.19 7.31
C PHE A 109 -5.79 11.55 6.21
N TYR A 110 -5.18 12.72 6.31
CA TYR A 110 -4.24 13.26 5.33
C TYR A 110 -2.92 13.59 5.99
N ALA A 111 -1.82 13.13 5.39
CA ALA A 111 -0.48 13.48 5.80
C ALA A 111 0.39 13.85 4.60
N ASP A 112 1.46 14.58 4.87
CA ASP A 112 2.49 14.89 3.90
C ASP A 112 3.84 14.34 4.36
N TRP A 113 4.62 13.90 3.38
CA TRP A 113 5.98 13.43 3.57
C TRP A 113 6.83 13.96 2.41
N PRO A 114 7.84 14.80 2.69
CA PRO A 114 8.50 15.60 1.66
C PRO A 114 9.55 14.83 0.84
N LEU A 115 9.90 13.61 1.27
CA LEU A 115 10.95 12.79 0.65
C LEU A 115 10.33 11.61 -0.09
N PRO A 116 10.90 11.16 -1.22
CA PRO A 116 10.47 9.92 -1.82
C PRO A 116 10.69 8.76 -0.84
N LEU A 117 9.74 7.81 -0.77
CA LEU A 117 9.95 6.56 -0.07
C LEU A 117 11.05 5.77 -0.80
N THR A 118 12.02 5.26 -0.05
CA THR A 118 13.18 4.55 -0.61
C THR A 118 13.28 3.13 -0.06
N GLY A 119 13.64 2.16 -0.90
CA GLY A 119 13.77 0.76 -0.49
C GLY A 119 12.45 0.17 0.00
N ALA A 120 12.47 -0.53 1.12
CA ALA A 120 11.31 -1.15 1.77
C ALA A 120 10.54 -0.18 2.70
N GLN A 121 10.71 1.14 2.51
CA GLN A 121 10.04 2.12 3.34
C GLN A 121 8.54 2.22 3.06
N GLN A 122 7.76 2.37 4.14
CA GLN A 122 6.33 2.59 4.07
C GLN A 122 5.88 3.65 5.08
N LEU A 123 4.82 4.38 4.74
CA LEU A 123 4.06 5.19 5.69
C LEU A 123 2.90 4.37 6.23
N ALA A 124 2.80 4.28 7.55
CA ALA A 124 1.76 3.56 8.25
C ALA A 124 0.94 4.55 9.09
N ALA A 125 -0.37 4.60 8.86
CA ALA A 125 -1.28 5.42 9.67
C ALA A 125 -1.90 4.58 10.78
N TYR A 126 -1.93 5.15 11.98
CA TYR A 126 -2.45 4.50 13.17
C TYR A 126 -3.53 5.34 13.83
N ILE A 127 -4.46 4.66 14.47
CA ILE A 127 -5.38 5.25 15.44
C ILE A 127 -5.24 4.55 16.78
N ARG A 128 -5.63 5.24 17.84
CA ARG A 128 -5.79 4.68 19.17
C ARG A 128 -7.05 5.25 19.80
N ILE A 129 -7.91 4.36 20.26
CA ILE A 129 -9.00 4.70 21.16
C ILE A 129 -8.45 4.54 22.59
N ASP A 130 -8.86 5.41 23.50
CA ASP A 130 -8.38 5.38 24.89
C ASP A 130 -8.55 3.98 25.52
N GLY A 131 -7.53 3.51 26.23
CA GLY A 131 -7.47 2.17 26.81
C GLY A 131 -7.29 1.02 25.82
N GLN A 132 -7.15 1.28 24.51
CA GLN A 132 -6.93 0.25 23.48
C GLN A 132 -5.53 0.31 22.86
N SER A 133 -5.09 -0.83 22.32
CA SER A 133 -3.87 -0.90 21.52
C SER A 133 -4.03 -0.10 20.22
N PRO A 134 -2.94 0.47 19.66
CA PRO A 134 -2.97 1.10 18.35
C PRO A 134 -3.53 0.16 17.27
N ILE A 135 -4.41 0.68 16.42
CA ILE A 135 -4.98 -0.01 15.27
C ILE A 135 -4.34 0.57 14.02
N LEU A 136 -3.81 -0.29 13.16
CA LEU A 136 -3.28 0.09 11.85
C LEU A 136 -4.45 0.39 10.90
N LEU A 137 -4.49 1.61 10.36
CA LEU A 137 -5.45 1.99 9.32
C LEU A 137 -5.03 1.46 7.95
N GLY A 138 -3.73 1.41 7.70
CA GLY A 138 -3.15 0.92 6.46
C GLY A 138 -1.73 1.44 6.25
N THR A 139 -1.05 0.84 5.27
CA THR A 139 0.30 1.21 4.84
C THR A 139 0.28 1.73 3.40
N LEU A 140 1.22 2.61 3.08
CA LEU A 140 1.45 3.15 1.74
C LEU A 140 2.95 3.10 1.45
N GLU A 141 3.32 2.35 0.41
CA GLU A 141 4.71 2.17 -0.06
C GLU A 141 5.02 3.08 -1.26
N GLU A 142 3.98 3.68 -1.85
CA GLU A 142 4.09 4.43 -3.09
C GLU A 142 4.69 5.84 -2.86
N PRO A 143 5.65 6.26 -3.72
CA PRO A 143 6.11 7.64 -3.73
C PRO A 143 4.97 8.60 -4.04
N ASN A 144 4.83 9.63 -3.21
CA ASN A 144 3.85 10.67 -3.42
C ASN A 144 4.31 11.64 -4.52
N VAL A 145 3.79 11.47 -5.74
CA VAL A 145 4.12 12.28 -6.93
C VAL A 145 3.43 13.66 -6.93
N GLY A 146 3.46 14.37 -5.79
CA GLY A 146 2.83 15.67 -5.60
C GLY A 146 1.36 15.62 -5.19
N GLN A 147 0.86 14.46 -4.76
CA GLN A 147 -0.44 14.33 -4.08
C GLN A 147 -0.23 14.44 -2.55
N ARG A 148 -1.18 13.98 -1.73
CA ARG A 148 -1.03 13.85 -0.27
C ARG A 148 -1.39 12.43 0.09
N TYR A 149 -0.76 11.89 1.12
CA TYR A 149 -1.11 10.56 1.61
C TYR A 149 -2.51 10.60 2.23
N ARG A 150 -3.34 9.63 1.91
CA ARG A 150 -4.73 9.57 2.36
C ARG A 150 -5.09 8.18 2.86
N TRP A 151 -5.66 8.13 4.06
CA TRP A 151 -6.34 6.96 4.59
C TRP A 151 -7.81 7.28 4.83
N GLN A 152 -8.68 6.28 4.72
CA GLN A 152 -10.09 6.42 5.01
C GLN A 152 -10.55 5.31 5.91
N MET A 153 -11.47 5.63 6.81
CA MET A 153 -12.00 4.66 7.76
C MET A 153 -13.46 4.97 8.06
N ASN A 154 -14.27 3.91 8.12
CA ASN A 154 -15.58 3.97 8.75
C ASN A 154 -15.40 3.59 10.22
N ILE A 155 -15.60 4.54 11.13
CA ILE A 155 -15.45 4.30 12.57
C ILE A 155 -16.69 3.65 13.18
N GLY A 156 -17.78 3.58 12.42
CA GLY A 156 -19.10 3.30 12.95
C GLY A 156 -19.26 1.91 13.56
N GLU A 157 -18.48 0.96 13.07
CA GLU A 157 -18.46 -0.43 13.55
C GLU A 157 -17.56 -0.63 14.77
N MET A 158 -16.64 0.31 15.06
CA MET A 158 -15.62 0.14 16.11
C MET A 158 -16.03 0.72 17.46
N VAL A 159 -17.05 1.59 17.49
CA VAL A 159 -17.37 2.36 18.69
C VAL A 159 -18.86 2.42 18.89
N GLU A 160 -19.37 2.10 20.08
CA GLU A 160 -20.79 2.19 20.44
C GLU A 160 -21.19 3.48 21.20
N THR A 161 -20.21 4.17 21.79
CA THR A 161 -20.43 5.42 22.54
C THR A 161 -19.52 6.53 22.02
N ALA A 162 -19.68 7.74 22.57
CA ALA A 162 -18.78 8.84 22.23
C ALA A 162 -17.34 8.51 22.68
N VAL A 163 -16.36 8.63 21.77
CA VAL A 163 -14.95 8.39 22.10
C VAL A 163 -14.04 9.46 21.53
N THR A 164 -12.93 9.68 22.20
CA THR A 164 -11.80 10.42 21.64
C THR A 164 -10.83 9.41 21.05
N LEU A 165 -10.49 9.59 19.78
CA LEU A 165 -9.44 8.84 19.11
C LEU A 165 -8.24 9.74 18.87
N GLU A 166 -7.06 9.16 19.00
CA GLU A 166 -5.79 9.76 18.67
C GLU A 166 -5.27 9.12 17.39
N TRP A 167 -4.77 9.91 16.44
CA TRP A 167 -4.19 9.39 15.21
C TRP A 167 -2.82 9.99 14.93
N TRP A 168 -1.95 9.21 14.30
CA TRP A 168 -0.60 9.62 13.89
C TRP A 168 -0.13 8.76 12.72
N VAL A 169 1.00 9.15 12.13
CA VAL A 169 1.63 8.44 11.02
C VAL A 169 3.08 8.12 11.38
N GLN A 170 3.55 6.97 10.93
CA GLN A 170 4.93 6.53 11.11
C GLN A 170 5.57 6.21 9.77
N LEU A 171 6.83 6.58 9.61
CA LEU A 171 7.69 6.05 8.56
C LEU A 171 8.39 4.80 9.09
N GLN A 172 8.27 3.69 8.36
CA GLN A 172 8.81 2.39 8.75
C GLN A 172 9.75 1.87 7.67
N ALA A 173 10.83 1.19 8.07
CA ALA A 173 11.78 0.55 7.15
C ALA A 173 11.40 -0.90 6.82
N ASP A 174 10.75 -1.58 7.76
CA ASP A 174 10.28 -2.97 7.63
C ASP A 174 9.23 -3.23 8.72
N THR A 175 8.39 -4.24 8.52
CA THR A 175 7.35 -4.62 9.48
C THR A 175 7.97 -5.24 10.73
N GLY A 176 7.63 -4.71 11.91
CA GLY A 176 8.11 -5.24 13.19
C GLY A 176 9.41 -4.61 13.70
N LEU A 177 10.04 -3.72 12.93
CA LEU A 177 11.12 -2.86 13.43
C LEU A 177 10.55 -1.56 14.04
N PRO A 178 11.31 -0.90 14.92
CA PRO A 178 10.96 0.44 15.38
C PRO A 178 10.78 1.40 14.19
N PRO A 179 9.83 2.35 14.27
CA PRO A 179 9.65 3.34 13.21
C PRO A 179 10.90 4.21 13.08
N LEU A 180 11.24 4.57 11.84
CA LEU A 180 12.32 5.50 11.55
C LEU A 180 11.96 6.92 12.01
N LEU A 181 10.68 7.27 11.89
CA LEU A 181 10.14 8.58 12.26
C LEU A 181 8.66 8.43 12.62
N SER A 182 8.18 9.25 13.55
CA SER A 182 6.76 9.37 13.90
C SER A 182 6.33 10.82 13.82
N SER A 183 5.12 11.07 13.30
CA SER A 183 4.51 12.39 13.38
C SER A 183 4.11 12.73 14.83
N THR A 184 3.76 13.99 15.07
CA THR A 184 2.93 14.35 16.22
C THR A 184 1.57 13.64 16.11
N SER A 185 0.90 13.38 17.21
CA SER A 185 -0.46 12.85 17.20
C SER A 185 -1.51 13.96 17.21
N ARG A 186 -2.73 13.63 16.77
CA ARG A 186 -3.90 14.52 16.82
C ARG A 186 -5.10 13.79 17.36
N GLN A 187 -5.88 14.47 18.18
CA GLN A 187 -7.12 13.94 18.73
C GLN A 187 -8.32 14.38 17.91
N VAL A 188 -9.28 13.49 17.70
CA VAL A 188 -10.61 13.79 17.19
C VAL A 188 -11.65 13.03 17.97
N THR A 189 -12.88 13.53 17.99
CA THR A 189 -13.98 12.95 18.74
C THR A 189 -14.97 12.31 17.78
N VAL A 190 -15.42 11.11 18.11
CA VAL A 190 -16.52 10.43 17.43
C VAL A 190 -17.72 10.45 18.34
N LEU A 191 -18.82 10.95 17.82
CA LEU A 191 -20.12 11.03 18.48
C LEU A 191 -20.97 9.83 18.04
N PRO A 192 -21.88 9.36 18.91
CA PRO A 192 -22.75 8.22 18.62
C PRO A 192 -23.64 8.43 17.40
#